data_AF-A0A8B6LUZ2-F1
#
_entry.id   AF-A0A8B6LUZ2-F1
#
_cell.length_a   1.000
_cell.length_b   1.000
_cell.length_c   1.000
_cell.angle_alpha   90.00
_cell.angle_beta   90.00
_cell.angle_gamma   90.00
#
_symmetry.space_group_name_H-M   'P 1'
#
loop_
_entity.id
_entity.type
_entity.pdbx_description
1 polymer ?
#
loop_
_entity_poly.entity_id
_entity_poly.type
_entity_poly.pdbx_seq_one_letter_code
_entity_poly.pdbx_strand_id
1 'polypeptide(L)'
;MYERAMGPSFTTLDPEVRLFHTLAGCHELRGAVETEAPSTLAGKLLARMLGTPRRQNHGSLVFSLDASPTTEHWTRRFPASAMSSTLRLDTPGIVEQLGTARMAFQLEAVEGKLVMRLRQLWFAGIRCPTWLMPRVTAEETGTANRLNFHVRATVPGAGLVVAYRGYLVLPTQEAT
;
A
#
# COMPACT_ATOMS: atom_id res chain seq x y z
N MET A 1 -10.50 -3.98 -8.69
CA MET A 1 -10.94 -4.68 -7.45
C MET A 1 -11.54 -3.71 -6.43
N TYR A 2 -10.88 -2.57 -6.18
CA TYR A 2 -11.24 -1.60 -5.14
C TYR A 2 -12.65 -1.01 -5.28
N GLU A 3 -13.13 -0.77 -6.49
CA GLU A 3 -14.52 -0.32 -6.72
C GLU A 3 -15.55 -1.28 -6.08
N ARG A 4 -15.35 -2.60 -6.22
CA ARG A 4 -16.23 -3.60 -5.60
C ARG A 4 -16.09 -3.66 -4.08
N ALA A 5 -14.89 -3.41 -3.56
CA ALA A 5 -14.63 -3.42 -2.13
C ALA A 5 -15.27 -2.22 -1.42
N MET A 6 -15.23 -1.05 -2.06
CA MET A 6 -15.68 0.24 -1.52
C MET A 6 -17.15 0.55 -1.83
N GLY A 7 -17.69 -0.05 -2.89
CA GLY A 7 -19.04 0.25 -3.38
C GLY A 7 -19.19 1.72 -3.78
N PRO A 8 -20.35 2.35 -3.48
CA PRO A 8 -20.63 3.73 -3.90
C PRO A 8 -19.59 4.77 -3.46
N SER A 9 -18.88 4.54 -2.35
CA SER A 9 -17.86 5.48 -1.86
C SER A 9 -16.66 5.63 -2.83
N PHE A 10 -16.43 4.65 -3.71
CA PHE A 10 -15.35 4.70 -4.70
C PHE A 10 -15.45 5.91 -5.63
N THR A 11 -16.67 6.34 -5.99
CA THR A 11 -16.89 7.47 -6.92
C THR A 11 -16.50 8.82 -6.29
N THR A 12 -16.37 8.88 -4.96
CA THR A 12 -15.99 10.09 -4.22
C THR A 12 -14.48 10.28 -4.10
N LEU A 13 -13.68 9.30 -4.53
CA LEU A 13 -12.23 9.40 -4.59
C LEU A 13 -11.77 10.36 -5.69
N ASP A 14 -10.57 10.91 -5.57
CA ASP A 14 -9.94 11.72 -6.60
C ASP A 14 -9.86 10.94 -7.93
N PRO A 15 -10.02 11.61 -9.09
CA PRO A 15 -10.01 10.95 -10.39
C PRO A 15 -8.79 10.07 -10.63
N GLU A 16 -7.60 10.50 -10.22
CA GLU A 16 -6.35 9.75 -10.35
C GLU A 16 -6.31 8.50 -9.48
N VAL A 17 -6.86 8.56 -8.25
CA VAL A 17 -6.97 7.39 -7.37
C VAL A 17 -7.92 6.37 -7.99
N ARG A 18 -9.07 6.82 -8.52
CA ARG A 18 -9.98 5.95 -9.25
C ARG A 18 -9.32 5.34 -10.48
N LEU A 19 -8.64 6.15 -11.29
CA LEU A 19 -7.94 5.71 -12.50
C LEU A 19 -6.96 4.58 -12.19
N PHE A 20 -6.09 4.77 -11.19
CA PHE A 20 -5.15 3.74 -10.75
C PHE A 20 -5.86 2.43 -10.37
N HIS A 21 -6.92 2.52 -9.57
CA HIS A 21 -7.67 1.36 -9.05
C HIS A 21 -8.65 0.73 -10.06
N THR A 22 -8.75 1.30 -11.26
CA THR A 22 -9.47 0.74 -12.42
C THR A 22 -8.54 0.08 -13.44
N LEU A 23 -7.22 0.20 -13.29
CA LEU A 23 -6.25 -0.51 -14.12
C LEU A 23 -6.47 -2.03 -14.03
N ALA A 24 -6.40 -2.72 -15.17
CA ALA A 24 -6.59 -4.16 -15.27
C ALA A 24 -5.45 -4.79 -16.09
N GLY A 25 -5.05 -6.01 -15.72
CA GLY A 25 -3.89 -6.69 -16.29
C GLY A 25 -2.56 -6.14 -15.78
N CYS A 26 -1.51 -6.35 -16.56
CA CYS A 26 -0.14 -6.00 -16.20
C CYS A 26 0.20 -4.54 -16.57
N HIS A 27 0.62 -3.74 -15.59
CA HIS A 27 1.07 -2.36 -15.77
C HIS A 27 2.41 -2.13 -15.07
N GLU A 28 3.27 -1.32 -15.66
CA GLU A 28 4.45 -0.76 -14.99
C GLU A 28 4.31 0.76 -14.90
N LEU A 29 4.31 1.28 -13.68
CA LEU A 29 4.24 2.70 -13.38
C LEU A 29 5.56 3.17 -12.78
N ARG A 30 5.92 4.42 -13.05
CA ARG A 30 7.16 5.03 -12.57
C ARG A 30 6.87 6.24 -11.73
N GLY A 31 7.75 6.53 -10.79
CA GLY A 31 7.61 7.67 -9.93
C GLY A 31 8.81 7.90 -9.04
N ALA A 32 8.58 8.61 -7.94
CA ALA A 32 9.61 8.91 -6.95
C ALA A 32 9.12 8.48 -5.57
N VAL A 33 10.08 8.13 -4.71
CA VAL A 33 9.81 7.70 -3.35
C VAL A 33 10.88 8.18 -2.40
N GLU A 34 10.44 8.59 -1.22
CA GLU A 34 11.25 8.83 -0.04
C GLU A 34 10.93 7.76 0.99
N THR A 35 11.94 7.09 1.53
CA THR A 35 11.80 6.05 2.55
C THR A 35 12.48 6.48 3.85
N GLU A 36 11.90 6.15 4.99
CA GLU A 36 12.53 6.29 6.30
C GLU A 36 13.01 4.91 6.79
N ALA A 37 14.16 4.86 7.47
CA ALA A 37 14.68 3.62 8.03
C ALA A 37 14.05 3.30 9.40
N PRO A 38 13.77 2.02 9.70
CA PRO A 38 13.51 1.57 11.06
C PRO A 38 14.68 1.92 12.01
N SER A 39 14.37 2.58 13.13
CA SER A 39 15.40 3.04 14.08
C SER A 39 15.78 1.99 15.13
N THR A 40 14.92 1.01 15.41
CA THR A 40 15.14 -0.02 16.44
C THR A 40 15.58 -1.36 15.83
N LEU A 41 16.22 -2.23 16.62
CA LEU A 41 16.57 -3.60 16.18
C LEU A 41 15.33 -4.45 15.88
N ALA A 42 14.30 -4.37 16.72
CA ALA A 42 13.04 -5.07 16.52
C ALA A 42 12.33 -4.60 15.24
N GLY A 43 12.29 -3.29 15.00
CA GLY A 43 11.75 -2.70 13.77
C GLY A 43 12.50 -3.17 12.52
N LYS A 44 13.83 -3.22 12.56
CA LYS A 44 14.66 -3.74 11.46
C LYS A 44 14.41 -5.23 11.18
N LEU A 45 14.17 -6.04 12.21
CA LEU A 45 13.84 -7.46 12.07
C LEU A 45 12.47 -7.65 11.41
N LEU A 46 11.45 -6.94 11.91
CA LEU A 46 10.11 -6.94 11.30
C LEU A 46 10.17 -6.47 9.85
N ALA A 47 10.88 -5.37 9.58
CA ALA A 47 11.04 -4.83 8.24
C ALA A 47 11.66 -5.86 7.27
N ARG A 48 12.63 -6.67 7.76
CA ARG A 48 13.22 -7.76 6.99
C ARG A 48 12.21 -8.88 6.70
N MET A 49 11.41 -9.29 7.69
CA MET A 49 10.39 -10.33 7.53
C MET A 49 9.27 -9.91 6.54
N LEU A 50 8.99 -8.62 6.46
CA LEU A 50 8.00 -8.05 5.54
C LEU A 50 8.58 -7.71 4.14
N GLY A 51 9.91 -7.73 3.96
CA GLY A 51 10.54 -7.29 2.71
C GLY A 51 10.47 -5.77 2.47
N THR A 52 10.20 -4.99 3.51
CA THR A 52 10.08 -3.52 3.42
C THR A 52 11.46 -2.83 3.31
N PRO A 53 11.52 -1.59 2.81
CA PRO A 53 12.75 -0.80 2.79
C PRO A 53 13.35 -0.62 4.19
N ARG A 54 14.65 -0.84 4.33
CA ARG A 54 15.37 -0.77 5.63
C ARG A 54 16.39 0.36 5.73
N ARG A 55 16.53 1.14 4.67
CA ARG A 55 17.46 2.28 4.59
C ARG A 55 16.65 3.52 4.24
N GLN A 56 17.08 4.66 4.76
CA GLN A 56 16.59 5.94 4.31
C GLN A 56 17.10 6.17 2.89
N ASN A 57 16.21 6.55 1.99
CA ASN A 57 16.56 6.78 0.60
C ASN A 57 15.56 7.75 -0.05
N HIS A 58 16.01 8.42 -1.09
CA HIS A 58 15.17 9.19 -1.99
C HIS A 58 15.59 8.84 -3.42
N GLY A 59 14.64 8.43 -4.26
CA GLY A 59 14.96 8.07 -5.63
C GLY A 59 13.78 7.57 -6.43
N SER A 60 14.07 6.93 -7.56
CA SER A 60 13.07 6.37 -8.45
C SER A 60 12.35 5.17 -7.81
N LEU A 61 11.06 5.08 -8.08
CA LEU A 61 10.22 3.94 -7.78
C LEU A 61 9.68 3.37 -9.08
N VAL A 62 9.79 2.05 -9.24
CA VAL A 62 9.08 1.32 -10.29
C VAL A 62 8.03 0.43 -9.61
N PHE A 63 6.78 0.61 -10.00
CA PHE A 63 5.64 -0.12 -9.48
C PHE A 63 5.09 -1.03 -10.57
N SER A 64 5.17 -2.34 -10.37
CA SER A 64 4.53 -3.33 -11.23
C SER A 64 3.21 -3.77 -10.60
N LEU A 65 2.14 -3.67 -11.38
CA LEU A 65 0.79 -4.11 -11.05
C LEU A 65 0.41 -5.26 -11.97
N ASP A 66 -0.16 -6.33 -11.42
CA ASP A 66 -0.95 -7.30 -12.17
C ASP A 66 -2.32 -7.39 -11.50
N ALA A 67 -3.33 -6.81 -12.16
CA ALA A 67 -4.65 -6.61 -11.58
C ALA A 67 -5.71 -7.50 -12.25
N SER A 68 -6.40 -8.27 -11.42
CA SER A 68 -7.61 -9.01 -11.78
C SER A 68 -8.83 -8.45 -11.04
N PRO A 69 -10.06 -8.88 -11.36
CA PRO A 69 -11.25 -8.39 -10.69
C PRO A 69 -11.28 -8.59 -9.16
N THR A 70 -10.58 -9.60 -8.63
CA THR A 70 -10.62 -9.99 -7.20
C THR A 70 -9.27 -10.09 -6.53
N THR A 71 -8.16 -10.02 -7.28
CA THR A 71 -6.79 -10.12 -6.76
C THR A 71 -5.90 -9.16 -7.51
N GLU A 72 -4.99 -8.49 -6.80
CA GLU A 72 -3.94 -7.68 -7.39
C GLU A 72 -2.58 -8.11 -6.82
N HIS A 73 -1.58 -8.21 -7.70
CA HIS A 73 -0.19 -8.45 -7.32
C HIS A 73 0.61 -7.17 -7.52
N TRP A 74 1.18 -6.68 -6.43
CA TRP A 74 1.91 -5.43 -6.40
C TRP A 74 3.38 -5.72 -6.17
N THR A 75 4.26 -5.13 -6.97
CA THR A 75 5.70 -5.15 -6.73
C THR A 75 6.26 -3.74 -6.81
N ARG A 76 6.78 -3.25 -5.69
CA ARG A 76 7.38 -1.94 -5.54
C ARG A 76 8.90 -2.10 -5.52
N ARG A 77 9.59 -1.63 -6.57
CA ARG A 77 11.05 -1.66 -6.68
C ARG A 77 11.61 -0.30 -6.28
N PHE A 78 12.11 -0.23 -5.05
CA PHE A 78 12.85 0.90 -4.51
C PHE A 78 14.31 0.84 -4.96
N PRO A 79 15.11 1.91 -4.81
CA PRO A 79 16.49 1.90 -5.32
C PRO A 79 17.40 0.82 -4.73
N ALA A 80 17.11 0.33 -3.51
CA ALA A 80 17.94 -0.65 -2.79
C ALA A 80 17.19 -1.92 -2.35
N SER A 81 15.92 -2.08 -2.74
CA SER A 81 15.08 -3.21 -2.31
C SER A 81 13.83 -3.34 -3.17
N ALA A 82 13.27 -4.55 -3.24
CA ALA A 82 11.95 -4.78 -3.80
C ALA A 82 11.01 -5.28 -2.71
N MET A 83 9.75 -4.84 -2.77
CA MET A 83 8.69 -5.25 -1.86
C MET A 83 7.49 -5.72 -2.69
N SER A 84 7.03 -6.95 -2.46
CA SER A 84 5.91 -7.52 -3.18
C SER A 84 4.78 -7.91 -2.22
N SER A 85 3.54 -7.65 -2.64
CA SER A 85 2.35 -8.06 -1.91
C SER A 85 1.26 -8.57 -2.85
N THR A 86 0.37 -9.38 -2.29
CA THR A 86 -0.84 -9.86 -2.97
C THR A 86 -2.05 -9.35 -2.20
N LEU A 87 -2.90 -8.61 -2.87
CA LEU A 87 -4.13 -8.03 -2.32
C LEU A 87 -5.31 -8.83 -2.87
N ARG A 88 -6.26 -9.18 -2.01
CA ARG A 88 -7.48 -9.92 -2.39
C ARG A 88 -8.71 -9.20 -1.89
N LEU A 89 -9.77 -9.24 -2.68
CA LEU A 89 -11.08 -8.72 -2.33
C LEU A 89 -11.65 -9.45 -1.10
N ASP A 90 -12.07 -8.68 -0.10
CA ASP A 90 -12.71 -9.16 1.13
C ASP A 90 -13.75 -8.11 1.59
N THR A 91 -14.84 -7.97 0.83
CA THR A 91 -15.83 -6.90 0.98
C THR A 91 -16.35 -6.79 2.43
N PRO A 92 -16.41 -5.59 3.04
CA PRO A 92 -16.20 -4.24 2.46
C PRO A 92 -14.74 -3.74 2.57
N GLY A 93 -13.78 -4.57 2.18
CA GLY A 93 -12.37 -4.24 2.21
C GLY A 93 -11.52 -5.19 1.40
N ILE A 94 -10.27 -5.33 1.82
CA ILE A 94 -9.29 -6.21 1.19
C ILE A 94 -8.39 -6.87 2.23
N VAL A 95 -7.79 -7.99 1.84
CA VAL A 95 -6.72 -8.63 2.59
C VAL A 95 -5.42 -8.54 1.79
N GLU A 96 -4.41 -7.91 2.36
CA GLU A 96 -3.05 -7.85 1.81
C GLU A 96 -2.15 -8.90 2.49
N GLN A 97 -1.48 -9.72 1.68
CA GLN A 97 -0.38 -10.57 2.10
C GLN A 97 0.94 -9.87 1.73
N LEU A 98 1.73 -9.50 2.74
CA LEU A 98 3.04 -8.85 2.60
C LEU A 98 4.07 -9.60 3.43
N GLY A 99 4.94 -10.37 2.76
CA GLY A 99 5.87 -11.27 3.45
C GLY A 99 5.13 -12.21 4.41
N THR A 100 5.54 -12.23 5.68
CA THR A 100 4.91 -13.03 6.75
C THR A 100 3.66 -12.39 7.35
N ALA A 101 3.30 -11.16 6.97
CA ALA A 101 2.09 -10.50 7.43
C ALA A 101 0.93 -10.72 6.48
N ARG A 102 -0.24 -10.94 7.07
CA ARG A 102 -1.54 -10.87 6.42
C ARG A 102 -2.36 -9.80 7.12
N MET A 103 -2.83 -8.80 6.39
CA MET A 103 -3.47 -7.60 6.93
C MET A 103 -4.84 -7.43 6.29
N ALA A 104 -5.89 -7.40 7.10
CA ALA A 104 -7.23 -7.05 6.63
C ALA A 104 -7.44 -5.54 6.79
N PHE A 105 -7.75 -4.88 5.69
CA PHE A 105 -8.00 -3.44 5.63
C PHE A 105 -9.46 -3.17 5.28
N GLN A 106 -10.07 -2.23 6.01
CA GLN A 106 -11.26 -1.55 5.53
C GLN A 106 -10.82 -0.38 4.65
N LEU A 107 -11.53 -0.18 3.54
CA LEU A 107 -11.27 0.90 2.61
C LEU A 107 -12.30 2.02 2.82
N GLU A 108 -11.83 3.25 2.97
CA GLU A 108 -12.66 4.42 3.22
C GLU A 108 -12.26 5.54 2.26
N ALA A 109 -13.25 6.20 1.67
CA ALA A 109 -13.04 7.46 0.97
C ALA A 109 -13.22 8.61 1.96
N VAL A 110 -12.23 9.49 2.09
CA VAL A 110 -12.25 10.63 3.00
C VAL A 110 -11.74 11.86 2.25
N GLU A 111 -12.64 12.79 1.90
CA GLU A 111 -12.25 14.04 1.21
C GLU A 111 -11.43 13.78 -0.07
N GLY A 112 -11.88 12.83 -0.92
CA GLY A 112 -11.16 12.46 -2.16
C GLY A 112 -10.03 11.44 -1.97
N LYS A 113 -9.50 11.29 -0.76
CA LYS A 113 -8.42 10.33 -0.48
C LYS A 113 -8.94 8.92 -0.23
N LEU A 114 -8.17 7.92 -0.64
CA LEU A 114 -8.34 6.55 -0.17
C LEU A 114 -7.58 6.38 1.14
N VAL A 115 -8.27 5.93 2.20
CA VAL A 115 -7.68 5.56 3.47
C VAL A 115 -7.86 4.06 3.70
N MET A 116 -6.76 3.34 3.86
CA MET A 116 -6.77 1.91 4.18
C MET A 116 -6.58 1.73 5.69
N ARG A 117 -7.66 1.42 6.41
CA ARG A 117 -7.62 1.23 7.87
C ARG A 117 -7.41 -0.23 8.23
N LEU A 118 -6.31 -0.52 8.92
CA LEU A 118 -6.03 -1.87 9.41
C LEU A 118 -7.10 -2.30 10.43
N ARG A 119 -7.76 -3.43 10.17
CA ARG A 119 -8.75 -4.04 11.06
C ARG A 119 -8.22 -5.27 11.77
N GLN A 120 -7.36 -6.04 11.11
CA GLN A 120 -6.77 -7.23 11.67
C GLN A 120 -5.41 -7.53 11.06
N LEU A 121 -4.50 -8.07 11.86
CA LEU A 121 -3.19 -8.53 11.41
C LEU A 121 -2.99 -9.98 11.86
N TRP A 122 -2.46 -10.80 10.97
CA TRP A 122 -1.84 -12.08 11.31
C TRP A 122 -0.38 -12.01 10.93
N PHE A 123 0.50 -12.47 11.82
CA PHE A 123 1.92 -12.52 11.59
C PHE A 123 2.40 -13.95 11.73
N ALA A 124 3.01 -14.50 10.66
CA ALA A 124 3.39 -15.91 10.58
C ALA A 124 2.22 -16.87 10.95
N GLY A 125 1.00 -16.53 10.53
CA GLY A 125 -0.22 -17.31 10.79
C GLY A 125 -0.90 -17.04 12.15
N ILE A 126 -0.21 -16.39 13.09
CA ILE A 126 -0.76 -16.09 14.42
C ILE A 126 -1.50 -14.75 14.38
N ARG A 127 -2.74 -14.72 14.88
CA ARG A 127 -3.51 -13.48 15.00
C ARG A 127 -2.80 -12.52 15.97
N CYS A 128 -2.53 -11.31 15.51
CA CYS A 128 -1.85 -10.30 16.30
C CYS A 128 -2.75 -9.85 17.46
N PRO A 129 -2.28 -9.87 18.72
CA PRO A 129 -3.06 -9.39 19.83
C PRO A 129 -3.21 -7.87 19.76
N THR A 130 -4.31 -7.33 20.31
CA THR A 130 -4.69 -5.92 20.18
C THR A 130 -3.62 -4.95 20.70
N TRP A 131 -2.88 -5.33 21.74
CA TRP A 131 -1.81 -4.52 22.33
C TRP A 131 -0.52 -4.46 21.48
N LEU A 132 -0.35 -5.34 20.50
CA LEU A 132 0.73 -5.30 19.49
C LEU A 132 0.26 -4.79 18.14
N MET A 133 -1.02 -4.45 17.99
CA MET A 133 -1.56 -4.03 16.71
C MET A 133 -0.80 -2.79 16.20
N PRO A 134 -0.25 -2.81 14.98
CA PRO A 134 0.46 -1.65 14.47
C PRO A 134 -0.51 -0.49 14.21
N ARG A 135 -0.01 0.72 14.41
CA ARG A 135 -0.62 1.92 13.85
C ARG A 135 -0.17 2.05 12.41
N VAL A 136 -1.11 1.87 11.49
CA VAL A 136 -0.89 1.96 10.05
C VAL A 136 -1.56 3.22 9.51
N THR A 137 -0.80 4.02 8.78
CA THR A 137 -1.28 5.04 7.86
C THR A 137 -0.99 4.51 6.47
N ALA A 138 -2.03 4.38 5.65
CA ALA A 138 -1.93 3.98 4.26
C ALA A 138 -2.98 4.81 3.52
N GLU A 139 -2.51 5.89 2.91
CA GLU A 139 -3.34 6.90 2.26
C GLU A 139 -2.88 7.13 0.84
N GLU A 140 -3.83 7.35 -0.06
CA GLU A 140 -3.59 7.69 -1.45
C GLU A 140 -4.44 8.88 -1.88
N THR A 141 -3.84 9.83 -2.61
CA THR A 141 -4.50 11.03 -3.14
C THR A 141 -4.14 11.25 -4.60
N GLY A 142 -5.00 11.96 -5.32
CA GLY A 142 -4.83 12.28 -6.73
C GLY A 142 -4.42 13.73 -6.93
N THR A 143 -3.38 13.98 -7.73
CA THR A 143 -3.09 15.35 -8.21
C THR A 143 -2.29 15.32 -9.50
N ALA A 144 -2.77 16.01 -10.54
CA ALA A 144 -2.03 16.27 -11.78
C ALA A 144 -1.46 15.00 -12.43
N ASN A 145 -2.32 14.00 -12.68
CA ASN A 145 -1.99 12.69 -13.25
C ASN A 145 -1.00 11.87 -12.40
N ARG A 146 -0.96 12.14 -11.10
CA ARG A 146 -0.16 11.38 -10.14
C ARG A 146 -1.04 10.77 -9.07
N LEU A 147 -0.74 9.52 -8.77
CA LEU A 147 -1.17 8.87 -7.53
C LEU A 147 -0.12 9.16 -6.48
N ASN A 148 -0.42 10.01 -5.50
CA ASN A 148 0.43 10.24 -4.35
C ASN A 148 0.09 9.23 -3.27
N PHE A 149 1.10 8.64 -2.63
CA PHE A 149 0.92 7.66 -1.56
C PHE A 149 1.69 8.07 -0.31
N HIS A 150 1.12 7.76 0.85
CA HIS A 150 1.76 7.89 2.15
C HIS A 150 1.52 6.64 2.99
N VAL A 151 2.59 5.90 3.25
CA VAL A 151 2.55 4.65 4.01
C VAL A 151 3.45 4.77 5.22
N ARG A 152 2.92 4.47 6.40
CA ARG A 152 3.66 4.41 7.66
C ARG A 152 3.09 3.33 8.56
N ALA A 153 3.93 2.44 9.07
CA ALA A 153 3.55 1.45 10.05
C ALA A 153 4.50 1.48 11.26
N THR A 154 3.91 1.62 12.44
CA THR A 154 4.63 1.56 13.72
C THR A 154 4.02 0.49 14.61
N VAL A 155 4.86 -0.28 15.31
CA VAL A 155 4.43 -1.37 16.20
C VAL A 155 4.76 -0.98 17.64
N PRO A 156 3.82 -1.14 18.60
CA PRO A 156 4.11 -0.95 20.02
C PRO A 156 5.35 -1.74 20.47
N GLY A 157 6.29 -1.08 21.15
CA GLY A 157 7.56 -1.68 21.60
C GLY A 157 8.63 -1.84 20.52
N ALA A 158 8.27 -2.04 19.24
CA ALA A 158 9.23 -2.13 18.14
C ALA A 158 9.45 -0.81 17.39
N GLY A 159 8.58 0.19 17.54
CA GLY A 159 8.71 1.49 16.88
C GLY A 159 8.42 1.43 15.38
N LEU A 160 9.11 2.25 14.59
CA LEU A 160 8.91 2.33 13.14
C LEU A 160 9.36 1.04 12.44
N VAL A 161 8.47 0.44 11.65
CA VAL A 161 8.75 -0.76 10.83
C VAL A 161 8.90 -0.40 9.36
N VAL A 162 8.05 0.50 8.86
CA VAL A 162 8.16 1.02 7.49
C VAL A 162 7.56 2.41 7.44
N ALA A 163 8.21 3.33 6.75
CA ALA A 163 7.58 4.54 6.26
C ALA A 163 8.14 4.91 4.90
N TYR A 164 7.25 5.24 3.98
CA TYR A 164 7.60 5.79 2.70
C TYR A 164 6.46 6.64 2.15
N ARG A 165 6.81 7.64 1.37
CA ARG A 165 5.88 8.52 0.68
C ARG A 165 6.41 8.85 -0.69
N GLY A 166 5.53 9.20 -1.61
CA GLY A 166 5.94 9.49 -2.97
C GLY A 166 4.76 9.56 -3.90
N TYR A 167 5.03 9.38 -5.19
CA TYR A 167 4.00 9.37 -6.21
C TYR A 167 4.32 8.38 -7.31
N LEU A 168 3.29 7.96 -8.04
CA LEU A 168 3.36 7.26 -9.33
C LEU A 168 2.75 8.15 -10.40
N VAL A 169 3.40 8.23 -11.56
CA VAL A 169 2.81 8.84 -12.75
C VAL A 169 1.86 7.84 -13.37
N LEU A 170 0.61 8.27 -13.57
CA LEU A 170 -0.43 7.44 -14.17
C LEU A 170 -0.35 7.51 -15.70
N PRO A 171 -0.77 6.44 -16.40
CA PRO A 171 -0.87 6.51 -17.85
C PRO A 171 -1.86 7.62 -18.22
N THR A 172 -1.45 8.48 -19.14
CA THR A 172 -2.39 9.41 -19.78
C THR A 172 -3.44 8.55 -20.48
N GLN A 173 -4.71 8.72 -20.15
CA GLN A 173 -5.75 8.15 -21.00
C GLN A 173 -5.65 8.86 -22.35
N GLU A 174 -5.13 8.19 -23.37
CA GLU A 174 -5.36 8.62 -24.74
C GLU A 174 -6.87 8.58 -24.95
N ALA A 175 -7.45 9.74 -25.26
CA ALA A 175 -8.85 9.84 -25.62
C ALA A 175 -9.05 9.07 -26.93
N THR A 176 -9.66 7.89 -26.84
CA THR A 176 -10.17 7.15 -27.99
C THR A 176 -11.53 7.71 -28.40
#